data_AF-A0A8B5WLE6-F1
#
_entry.id   AF-A0A8B5WLE6-F1
#
_cell.length_a   1.000
_cell.length_b   1.000
_cell.length_c   1.000
_cell.angle_alpha   90.00
_cell.angle_beta   90.00
_cell.angle_gamma   90.00
#
_symmetry.space_group_name_H-M   'P 1'
#
loop_
_entity.id
_entity.type
_entity.pdbx_description
1 polymer ?
#
loop_
_entity_poly.entity_id
_entity_poly.type
_entity_poly.pdbx_seq_one_letter_code
_entity_poly.pdbx_strand_id
1 'polypeptide(L)'
;MAPNETWLSDWKIGLSPETEAQASRELLELFRRFWQWAELTHNSRSTQQRYSGALHALGGWTLEQVVQSADQSSIESQLRKATSAGDGPLIYQDQPEWQRELDVTCRKLHKFLCLQQ
;
A
#
# COMPACT_ATOMS: atom_id res chain seq x y z
N MET A 1 3.99 -7.76 -9.96
CA MET A 1 2.72 -8.32 -10.47
C MET A 1 1.60 -7.38 -10.11
N ALA A 2 0.44 -7.45 -10.76
CA ALA A 2 -0.72 -6.69 -10.31
C ALA A 2 -1.17 -7.20 -8.92
N PRO A 3 -1.76 -6.31 -8.08
CA PRO A 3 -2.33 -6.69 -6.79
C PRO A 3 -3.38 -7.80 -6.97
N ASN A 4 -3.21 -8.89 -6.23
CA ASN A 4 -4.06 -10.07 -6.35
C ASN A 4 -4.33 -10.70 -4.98
N GLU A 5 -5.19 -11.71 -4.96
CA GLU A 5 -5.72 -12.29 -3.72
C GLU A 5 -4.67 -13.01 -2.86
N THR A 6 -3.50 -13.37 -3.40
CA THR A 6 -2.45 -13.99 -2.58
C THR A 6 -1.98 -13.03 -1.48
N TRP A 7 -2.01 -11.71 -1.75
CA TRP A 7 -1.59 -10.67 -0.82
C TRP A 7 -2.42 -10.67 0.47
N LEU A 8 -3.68 -11.11 0.40
CA LEU A 8 -4.54 -11.21 1.59
C LEU A 8 -3.98 -12.22 2.60
N SER A 9 -3.32 -13.27 2.11
CA SER A 9 -2.67 -14.27 2.96
C SER A 9 -1.30 -13.78 3.44
N ASP A 10 -0.55 -13.08 2.57
CA ASP A 10 0.78 -12.54 2.90
C ASP A 10 0.73 -11.48 4.02
N TRP A 11 -0.35 -10.70 4.11
CA TRP A 11 -0.51 -9.67 5.13
C TRP A 11 -1.16 -10.13 6.44
N LYS A 12 -1.45 -11.43 6.58
CA LYS A 12 -2.12 -11.94 7.78
C LYS A 12 -1.16 -11.88 8.97
N ILE A 13 -1.52 -11.11 9.99
CA ILE A 13 -0.70 -10.89 11.20
C ILE A 13 -1.17 -11.81 12.34
N GLY A 14 -2.47 -12.17 12.35
CA GLY A 14 -3.06 -13.12 13.30
C GLY A 14 -3.44 -12.51 14.65
N LEU A 15 -3.41 -11.18 14.78
CA LEU A 15 -3.76 -10.46 15.99
C LEU A 15 -5.25 -10.10 16.04
N SER A 16 -5.86 -9.81 14.89
CA SER A 16 -7.29 -9.48 14.80
C SER A 16 -7.86 -9.95 13.46
N PRO A 17 -8.22 -11.23 13.32
CA PRO A 17 -8.57 -11.85 12.03
C PRO A 17 -9.70 -11.16 11.28
N GLU A 18 -10.72 -10.67 11.98
CA GLU A 18 -11.86 -9.98 11.36
C GLU A 18 -11.45 -8.61 10.82
N THR A 19 -10.74 -7.81 11.63
CA THR A 19 -10.19 -6.51 11.23
C THR A 19 -9.21 -6.65 10.08
N GLU A 20 -8.30 -7.62 10.16
CA GLU A 20 -7.31 -7.92 9.12
C GLU A 20 -7.99 -8.30 7.81
N ALA A 21 -8.99 -9.19 7.84
CA ALA A 21 -9.71 -9.62 6.65
C ALA A 21 -10.45 -8.46 5.96
N GLN A 22 -11.06 -7.57 6.74
CA GLN A 22 -11.75 -6.40 6.20
C GLN A 22 -10.75 -5.40 5.61
N ALA A 23 -9.74 -5.02 6.39
CA ALA A 23 -8.73 -4.04 5.99
C ALA A 23 -7.90 -4.49 4.78
N SER A 24 -7.51 -5.76 4.71
CA SER A 24 -6.73 -6.32 3.60
C SER A 24 -7.52 -6.32 2.29
N ARG A 25 -8.83 -6.60 2.33
CA ARG A 25 -9.71 -6.52 1.15
C ARG A 25 -9.87 -5.08 0.67
N GLU A 26 -10.11 -4.14 1.58
CA GLU A 26 -10.19 -2.71 1.24
C GLU A 26 -8.89 -2.20 0.61
N LEU A 27 -7.74 -2.56 1.19
CA LEU A 27 -6.42 -2.25 0.63
C LEU A 27 -6.23 -2.83 -0.77
N LEU A 28 -6.58 -4.10 -0.96
CA LEU A 28 -6.41 -4.77 -2.25
C LEU A 28 -7.23 -4.08 -3.35
N GLU A 29 -8.49 -3.75 -3.06
CA GLU A 29 -9.36 -3.05 -4.01
C GLU A 29 -8.85 -1.64 -4.32
N LEU A 30 -8.38 -0.91 -3.32
CA LEU A 30 -7.75 0.41 -3.51
C LEU A 30 -6.50 0.30 -4.39
N PHE A 31 -5.63 -0.67 -4.13
CA PHE A 31 -4.43 -0.87 -4.94
C PHE A 31 -4.73 -1.32 -6.36
N ARG A 32 -5.78 -2.10 -6.59
CA ARG A 32 -6.25 -2.45 -7.95
C ARG A 32 -6.71 -1.21 -8.71
N ARG A 33 -7.50 -0.33 -8.08
CA ARG A 33 -7.94 0.94 -8.68
C ARG A 33 -6.75 1.84 -8.99
N PHE A 34 -5.82 1.98 -8.05
CA PHE A 34 -4.57 2.72 -8.27
C PHE A 34 -3.77 2.13 -9.43
N TRP A 35 -3.64 0.81 -9.50
CA TRP A 35 -2.89 0.11 -10.55
C TRP A 35 -3.44 0.41 -11.94
N GLN A 36 -4.77 0.42 -12.07
CA GLN A 36 -5.46 0.79 -13.30
C GLN A 36 -5.25 2.27 -13.63
N TRP A 37 -5.48 3.17 -12.67
CA TRP A 37 -5.29 4.62 -12.86
C TRP A 37 -3.86 4.98 -13.26
N ALA A 38 -2.87 4.29 -12.69
CA ALA A 38 -1.46 4.50 -12.99
C ALA A 38 -0.99 3.80 -14.29
N GLU A 39 -1.89 3.11 -15.00
CA GLU A 39 -1.68 2.36 -16.25
C GLU A 39 -0.51 1.36 -16.17
N LEU A 40 -0.32 0.75 -15.00
CA LEU A 40 0.86 -0.07 -14.72
C LEU A 40 0.91 -1.36 -15.55
N THR A 41 -0.23 -1.86 -16.01
CA THR A 41 -0.30 -3.05 -16.89
C THR A 41 0.46 -2.87 -18.21
N HIS A 42 0.55 -1.63 -18.72
CA HIS A 42 1.25 -1.32 -19.97
C HIS A 42 2.73 -0.98 -19.76
N ASN A 43 3.19 -0.89 -18.51
CA ASN A 43 4.58 -0.60 -18.19
C ASN A 43 5.47 -1.83 -18.29
N SER A 44 6.78 -1.63 -18.31
CA SER A 44 7.77 -2.71 -18.30
C SER A 44 7.62 -3.62 -17.07
N ARG A 45 8.04 -4.88 -17.21
CA ARG A 45 8.01 -5.86 -16.12
C ARG A 45 8.77 -5.37 -14.87
N SER A 46 9.90 -4.69 -15.05
CA SER A 46 10.69 -4.13 -13.96
C SER A 46 9.94 -3.03 -13.20
N THR A 47 9.27 -2.12 -13.92
CA THR A 47 8.42 -1.09 -13.30
C THR A 47 7.25 -1.73 -12.57
N GLN A 48 6.56 -2.71 -13.17
CA GLN A 48 5.48 -3.43 -12.51
C GLN A 48 5.95 -4.13 -11.23
N GLN A 49 7.16 -4.70 -11.22
CA GLN A 49 7.73 -5.33 -10.03
C GLN A 49 8.05 -4.31 -8.93
N ARG A 50 8.63 -3.16 -9.27
CA ARG A 50 8.91 -2.07 -8.33
C ARG A 50 7.64 -1.58 -7.63
N TYR A 51 6.61 -1.25 -8.41
CA TYR A 51 5.31 -0.82 -7.86
C TYR A 51 4.64 -1.93 -7.04
N SER A 52 4.68 -3.17 -7.52
CA SER A 52 4.14 -4.32 -6.81
C SER A 52 4.79 -4.51 -5.44
N GLY A 53 6.13 -4.45 -5.36
CA GLY A 53 6.86 -4.60 -4.10
C GLY A 53 6.55 -3.46 -3.14
N ALA A 54 6.58 -2.22 -3.63
CA ALA A 54 6.27 -1.04 -2.83
C ALA A 54 4.83 -1.07 -2.27
N LEU A 55 3.83 -1.38 -3.10
CA LEU A 55 2.43 -1.48 -2.66
C LEU A 55 2.24 -2.64 -1.68
N HIS A 56 2.89 -3.78 -1.92
CA HIS A 56 2.81 -4.93 -1.01
C HIS A 56 3.37 -4.58 0.38
N ALA A 57 4.53 -3.93 0.42
CA ALA A 57 5.14 -3.49 1.67
C ALA A 57 4.28 -2.44 2.40
N LEU A 58 3.78 -1.44 1.65
CA LEU A 58 2.90 -0.41 2.18
C LEU A 58 1.60 -0.99 2.75
N GLY A 59 1.02 -2.00 2.08
CA GLY A 59 -0.18 -2.68 2.56
C GLY A 59 0.04 -3.40 3.88
N GLY A 60 1.14 -4.15 4.00
CA GLY A 60 1.50 -4.84 5.24
C GLY A 60 1.71 -3.87 6.41
N TRP A 61 2.46 -2.79 6.17
CA TRP A 61 2.65 -1.73 7.16
C TRP A 61 1.32 -1.07 7.56
N THR A 62 0.45 -0.77 6.60
CA THR A 62 -0.86 -0.14 6.88
C THR A 62 -1.75 -1.05 7.72
N LEU A 63 -1.75 -2.36 7.45
CA LEU A 63 -2.48 -3.34 8.25
C LEU A 63 -1.97 -3.42 9.67
N GLU A 64 -0.65 -3.45 9.86
CA GLU A 64 -0.03 -3.43 11.18
C GLU A 64 -0.48 -2.20 11.96
N GLN A 65 -0.46 -1.02 11.33
CA GLN A 65 -0.91 0.22 11.96
C GLN A 65 -2.40 0.20 12.32
N VAL A 66 -3.27 -0.37 11.47
CA VAL A 66 -4.71 -0.47 11.75
C VAL A 66 -5.00 -1.45 12.89
N VAL A 67 -4.27 -2.56 12.95
CA VAL A 67 -4.45 -3.59 13.99
C VAL A 67 -3.90 -3.13 15.34
N GLN A 68 -2.76 -2.43 15.35
CA GLN A 68 -2.11 -1.97 16.58
C GLN A 68 -2.67 -0.64 17.10
N SER A 69 -3.29 0.18 16.25
CA SER A 69 -3.83 1.47 16.67
C SER A 69 -5.24 1.33 17.25
N ALA A 70 -5.51 2.04 18.34
CA ALA A 70 -6.87 2.23 18.83
C ALA A 70 -7.71 3.16 17.92
N ASP A 71 -7.05 3.79 16.94
CA ASP A 71 -7.67 4.71 15.99
C ASP A 71 -8.42 3.95 14.90
N GLN A 72 -9.75 3.98 14.93
CA GLN A 72 -10.63 3.37 13.92
C GLN A 72 -10.67 4.16 12.59
N SER A 73 -9.59 4.85 12.24
CA SER A 73 -9.49 5.53 10.95
C SER A 73 -9.59 4.52 9.82
N SER A 74 -10.36 4.86 8.78
CA SER A 74 -10.40 4.07 7.54
C SER A 74 -9.01 3.89 6.93
N ILE A 75 -8.82 2.78 6.21
CA ILE A 75 -7.62 2.45 5.42
C ILE A 75 -7.18 3.62 4.55
N GLU A 76 -8.13 4.29 3.90
CA GLU A 76 -7.80 5.41 3.03
C GLU A 76 -7.18 6.57 3.82
N SER A 77 -7.72 6.90 4.99
CA SER A 77 -7.19 7.93 5.87
C SER A 77 -5.80 7.56 6.38
N GLN A 78 -5.56 6.29 6.71
CA GLN A 78 -4.23 5.81 7.12
C GLN A 78 -3.22 5.95 5.97
N LEU A 79 -3.57 5.53 4.76
CA LEU A 79 -2.72 5.69 3.58
C LEU A 79 -2.47 7.16 3.25
N ARG A 80 -3.49 8.02 3.36
CA ARG A 80 -3.33 9.46 3.15
C ARG A 80 -2.34 10.05 4.15
N LYS A 81 -2.47 9.72 5.44
CA LYS A 81 -1.53 10.15 6.49
C LYS A 81 -0.11 9.63 6.21
N ALA A 82 0.01 8.36 5.83
CA ALA A 82 1.30 7.72 5.55
C ALA A 82 2.01 8.25 4.31
N THR A 83 1.28 8.87 3.38
CA THR A 83 1.82 9.36 2.10
C THR A 83 1.80 10.89 1.98
N SER A 84 1.23 11.61 2.95
CA SER A 84 1.03 13.07 2.88
C SER A 84 2.31 13.88 3.00
N ALA A 85 3.34 13.36 3.67
CA ALA A 85 4.62 14.03 3.83
C ALA A 85 5.46 14.08 2.54
N GLY A 86 5.00 13.43 1.46
CA GLY A 86 5.73 13.32 0.20
C GLY A 86 6.71 12.15 0.15
N ASP A 87 6.98 11.50 1.28
CA ASP A 87 7.71 10.25 1.40
C ASP A 87 6.80 9.17 2.01
N GLY A 88 7.12 7.89 1.76
CA GLY A 88 6.39 6.78 2.36
C GLY A 88 6.83 6.52 3.80
N PRO A 89 6.16 5.58 4.50
CA PRO A 89 6.67 5.10 5.78
C PRO A 89 8.07 4.49 5.60
N LEU A 90 8.90 4.62 6.65
CA LEU A 90 10.25 4.07 6.66
C LEU A 90 10.21 2.56 6.88
N ILE A 91 10.11 1.80 5.79
CA ILE A 91 10.04 0.33 5.81
C ILE A 91 11.42 -0.29 5.57
N TYR A 92 12.23 0.30 4.69
CA TYR A 92 13.50 -0.27 4.23
C TYR A 92 14.70 0.52 4.78
N GLN A 93 14.90 0.45 6.11
CA GLN A 93 15.93 1.23 6.82
C GLN A 93 17.36 1.01 6.27
N ASP A 94 17.72 -0.24 5.97
CA ASP A 94 19.05 -0.60 5.48
C ASP A 94 19.17 -0.67 3.95
N GLN A 95 18.09 -0.37 3.23
CA GLN A 95 18.03 -0.50 1.76
C GLN A 95 17.50 0.81 1.13
N PRO A 96 18.33 1.86 1.04
CA PRO A 96 17.91 3.18 0.61
C PRO A 96 17.38 3.20 -0.83
N GLU A 97 17.83 2.28 -1.68
CA GLU A 97 17.29 2.12 -3.03
C GLU A 97 15.84 1.66 -3.00
N TRP A 98 15.51 0.69 -2.13
CA TRP A 98 14.15 0.17 -1.99
C TRP A 98 13.23 1.17 -1.29
N GLN A 99 13.76 1.94 -0.33
CA GLN A 99 13.02 3.05 0.26
C GLN A 99 12.67 4.11 -0.79
N ARG A 100 13.62 4.51 -1.65
CA ARG A 100 13.33 5.46 -2.75
C ARG A 100 12.24 4.97 -3.69
N GLU A 101 12.22 3.66 -4.00
CA GLU A 101 11.16 3.05 -4.81
C GLU A 101 9.79 3.13 -4.14
N LEU A 102 9.77 2.87 -2.83
CA LEU A 102 8.58 3.02 -2.00
C LEU A 102 8.10 4.48 -1.99
N ASP A 103 8.99 5.44 -1.79
CA ASP A 103 8.66 6.88 -1.73
C ASP A 103 8.11 7.39 -3.07
N VAL A 104 8.69 6.97 -4.20
CA VAL A 104 8.16 7.29 -5.54
C VAL A 104 6.74 6.72 -5.72
N THR A 105 6.53 5.48 -5.29
CA THR A 105 5.21 4.84 -5.36
C THR A 105 4.21 5.55 -4.45
N CYS A 106 4.60 5.90 -3.23
CA CYS A 106 3.79 6.63 -2.25
C CYS A 106 3.37 8.00 -2.76
N ARG A 107 4.27 8.76 -3.42
CA ARG A 107 3.92 10.04 -4.06
C ARG A 107 2.86 9.89 -5.14
N LYS A 108 2.98 8.85 -5.97
CA LYS A 108 2.00 8.60 -7.04
C LYS A 108 0.66 8.13 -6.45
N LEU A 109 0.70 7.30 -5.42
CA LEU A 109 -0.49 6.86 -4.69
C LEU A 109 -1.19 8.05 -4.00
N HIS A 110 -0.44 8.94 -3.35
CA HIS A 110 -1.00 10.14 -2.72
C HIS A 110 -1.77 11.02 -3.72
N LYS A 111 -1.18 11.23 -4.92
CA LYS A 111 -1.87 11.94 -6.01
C LYS A 111 -3.17 11.27 -6.39
N PHE A 112 -3.17 9.94 -6.55
CA PHE A 112 -4.38 9.18 -6.82
C PHE A 112 -5.44 9.38 -5.73
N LEU A 113 -5.08 9.25 -4.45
CA LEU A 113 -5.99 9.46 -3.33
C LEU A 113 -6.57 10.88 -3.29
N CYS A 114 -5.76 11.90 -3.57
CA CYS A 114 -6.22 13.28 -3.64
C CYS A 114 -7.19 13.55 -4.81
N LEU A 115 -7.10 12.79 -5.90
CA LEU A 115 -7.97 12.90 -7.09
C LEU A 115 -9.29 12.12 -6.97
N GLN A 116 -9.41 11.19 -6.01
CA GLN A 116 -10.63 10.40 -5.79
C GLN A 116 -11.61 11.07 -4.79
N GLN A 117 -11.50 12.39 -4.59
CA GLN A 117 -12.40 13.20 -3.76
C GLN A 117 -13.73 13.48 -4.43
#